data_AF-A0A533TB33-F1
#
_entry.id   AF-A0A533TB33-F1
#
_cell.length_a   1.000
_cell.length_b   1.000
_cell.length_c   1.000
_cell.angle_alpha   90.00
_cell.angle_beta   90.00
_cell.angle_gamma   90.00
#
_symmetry.space_group_name_H-M   'P 1'
#
loop_
_entity.id
_entity.type
_entity.pdbx_description
1 polymer ?
#
loop_
_entity_poly.entity_id
_entity_poly.type
_entity_poly.pdbx_seq_one_letter_code
_entity_poly.pdbx_strand_id
1 'polypeptide(L)'
;MQKYLSPFSESGRSVQTMLALKGKIMLKSIRCFLMILTLSVVSLSNVFAQPSAPIQNGRFQIFINPNARADTFLVDTQTGKVWQLTKFTDVKGEPTVWNRMDRLDDDKQAFEFFLQHGIKETEKPATPTQ
;
A
#
# COMPACT_ATOMS: atom_id res chain seq x y z
N MET A 1 -17.46 22.71 -96.16
CA MET A 1 -17.91 21.69 -95.18
C MET A 1 -16.71 21.25 -94.36
N GLN A 2 -16.55 21.76 -93.13
CA GLN A 2 -15.40 21.49 -92.26
C GLN A 2 -15.93 20.90 -90.96
N LYS A 3 -15.60 19.63 -90.69
CA LYS A 3 -16.00 18.88 -89.50
C LYS A 3 -15.19 19.35 -88.29
N TYR A 4 -15.86 19.88 -87.27
CA TYR A 4 -15.26 20.11 -85.95
C TYR A 4 -15.35 18.81 -85.13
N LEU A 5 -14.20 18.27 -84.75
CA LEU A 5 -14.06 17.25 -83.71
C LEU A 5 -13.93 17.97 -82.36
N SER A 6 -14.71 17.55 -81.37
CA SER A 6 -14.56 17.96 -79.97
C SER A 6 -13.47 17.12 -79.28
N PRO A 7 -12.69 17.70 -78.35
CA PRO A 7 -11.83 16.93 -77.47
C PRO A 7 -12.65 16.38 -76.29
N PHE A 8 -12.46 15.08 -76.07
CA PHE A 8 -12.96 14.29 -74.96
C PHE A 8 -12.34 14.78 -73.63
N SER A 9 -13.20 15.14 -72.66
CA SER A 9 -12.80 15.59 -71.32
C SER A 9 -12.85 14.40 -70.36
N GLU A 10 -11.67 13.92 -69.96
CA GLU A 10 -11.48 12.71 -69.13
C GLU A 10 -10.97 13.04 -67.70
N SER A 11 -11.34 14.18 -67.12
CA SER A 11 -10.77 14.67 -65.85
C SER A 11 -11.70 14.59 -64.62
N GLY A 12 -12.77 13.80 -64.66
CA GLY A 12 -13.81 13.81 -63.61
C GLY A 12 -13.78 12.70 -62.55
N ARG A 13 -13.04 11.59 -62.74
CA ARG A 13 -13.21 10.38 -61.90
C ARG A 13 -12.19 10.20 -60.77
N SER A 14 -11.07 10.92 -60.78
CA SER A 14 -9.96 10.66 -59.85
C SER A 14 -10.14 11.27 -58.44
N VAL A 15 -10.85 12.40 -58.33
CA VAL A 15 -10.90 13.15 -57.06
C VAL A 15 -11.91 12.58 -56.06
N GLN A 16 -13.00 11.98 -56.54
CA GLN A 16 -14.05 11.46 -55.65
C GLN A 16 -13.65 10.17 -54.90
N THR A 17 -12.77 9.34 -55.47
CA THR A 17 -12.34 8.10 -54.83
C THR A 17 -11.33 8.33 -53.70
N MET A 18 -10.52 9.40 -53.78
CA MET A 18 -9.54 9.74 -52.74
C MET A 18 -10.17 10.31 -51.45
N LEU A 19 -11.27 11.06 -51.54
CA LEU A 19 -11.97 11.62 -50.38
C LEU A 19 -12.68 10.53 -49.55
N ALA A 20 -13.26 9.53 -50.21
CA ALA A 20 -13.98 8.44 -49.53
C ALA A 20 -13.07 7.45 -48.79
N LEU A 21 -11.79 7.33 -49.17
CA LEU A 21 -10.83 6.40 -48.56
C LEU A 21 -10.25 6.95 -47.25
N LYS A 22 -10.01 8.26 -47.16
CA LYS A 22 -9.45 8.93 -45.96
C LYS A 22 -10.39 8.85 -44.74
N GLY A 23 -11.70 8.99 -44.94
CA GLY A 23 -12.68 8.92 -43.84
C GLY A 23 -12.83 7.53 -43.20
N LYS A 24 -12.69 6.45 -43.98
CA LYS A 24 -12.81 5.07 -43.49
C LYS A 24 -11.60 4.63 -42.65
N ILE A 25 -10.42 5.16 -42.96
CA ILE A 25 -9.18 4.89 -42.21
C ILE A 25 -9.21 5.66 -40.88
N MET A 26 -9.70 6.90 -40.88
CA MET A 26 -9.90 7.72 -39.67
C MET A 26 -10.88 7.08 -38.67
N LEU A 27 -12.00 6.51 -39.15
CA LEU A 27 -13.02 5.91 -38.29
C LEU A 27 -12.57 4.60 -37.62
N LYS A 28 -11.68 3.82 -38.25
CA LYS A 28 -11.08 2.61 -37.67
C LYS A 28 -10.09 2.94 -36.55
N SER A 29 -9.32 4.03 -36.71
CA SER A 29 -8.34 4.47 -35.71
C SER A 29 -9.00 4.92 -34.40
N ILE A 30 -10.10 5.67 -34.50
CA ILE A 30 -10.88 6.13 -33.33
C ILE A 30 -11.48 4.96 -32.54
N ARG A 31 -11.97 3.92 -33.23
CA ARG A 31 -12.54 2.73 -32.58
C ARG A 31 -11.49 1.91 -31.83
N CYS A 32 -10.29 1.75 -32.37
CA CYS A 32 -9.19 1.08 -31.65
C CYS A 32 -8.78 1.87 -30.41
N PHE A 33 -8.71 3.20 -30.51
CA PHE A 33 -8.34 4.05 -29.38
C PHE A 33 -9.38 3.99 -28.25
N LEU A 34 -10.68 3.98 -28.58
CA LEU A 34 -11.75 3.81 -27.60
C LEU A 34 -11.77 2.41 -26.96
N MET A 35 -11.43 1.35 -27.72
CA MET A 35 -11.27 0.01 -27.14
C MET A 35 -10.06 -0.08 -26.20
N ILE A 36 -8.93 0.52 -26.55
CA ILE A 36 -7.73 0.52 -25.68
C ILE A 36 -7.98 1.35 -24.41
N LEU A 37 -8.70 2.47 -24.53
CA LEU A 37 -9.08 3.32 -23.38
C LEU A 37 -10.04 2.58 -22.44
N THR A 38 -11.01 1.82 -22.96
CA THR A 38 -11.93 1.04 -22.12
C THR A 38 -11.24 -0.16 -21.46
N LEU A 39 -10.28 -0.81 -22.13
CA LEU A 39 -9.51 -1.93 -21.57
C LEU A 39 -8.58 -1.50 -20.41
N SER A 40 -8.05 -0.27 -20.48
CA SER A 40 -7.16 0.29 -19.46
C SER A 40 -7.92 0.70 -18.19
N VAL A 41 -9.16 1.19 -18.28
CA VAL A 41 -10.00 1.51 -17.12
C VAL A 41 -10.43 0.25 -16.35
N VAL A 42 -10.73 -0.86 -17.04
CA VAL A 42 -11.11 -2.13 -16.41
C VAL A 42 -9.94 -2.74 -15.62
N SER A 43 -8.71 -2.58 -16.11
CA SER A 43 -7.50 -3.10 -15.45
C SER A 43 -7.17 -2.37 -14.13
N LEU A 44 -7.51 -1.09 -13.98
CA LEU A 44 -7.28 -0.36 -12.71
C LEU A 44 -8.20 -0.83 -11.58
N SER A 45 -9.37 -1.39 -11.90
CA SER A 45 -10.38 -1.75 -10.90
C SER A 45 -10.01 -2.98 -10.08
N ASN A 46 -9.13 -3.86 -10.60
CA ASN A 46 -8.74 -5.10 -9.93
C ASN A 46 -7.54 -4.97 -8.98
N VAL A 47 -6.80 -3.86 -9.03
CA VAL A 47 -5.65 -3.64 -8.14
C VAL A 47 -6.09 -3.22 -6.73
N PHE A 48 -7.30 -2.66 -6.58
CA PHE A 48 -7.84 -2.19 -5.30
C PHE A 48 -8.78 -3.19 -4.62
N ALA A 49 -9.13 -4.30 -5.29
CA ALA A 49 -9.91 -5.38 -4.70
C ALA A 49 -8.98 -6.30 -3.89
N GLN A 50 -8.35 -5.76 -2.85
CA GLN A 50 -7.70 -6.58 -1.85
C GLN A 50 -8.83 -7.36 -1.14
N PRO A 51 -8.85 -8.70 -1.17
CA PRO A 51 -9.85 -9.45 -0.42
C PRO A 51 -9.68 -9.05 1.04
N SER A 52 -10.61 -8.26 1.57
CA SER A 52 -10.69 -8.01 2.99
C SER A 52 -10.93 -9.37 3.62
N ALA A 53 -9.87 -9.95 4.21
CA ALA A 53 -10.01 -11.11 5.07
C ALA A 53 -11.22 -10.82 5.99
N PRO A 54 -12.11 -11.80 6.22
CA PRO A 54 -13.24 -11.60 7.10
C PRO A 54 -12.71 -10.96 8.37
N ILE A 55 -13.30 -9.82 8.76
CA ILE A 55 -13.01 -9.17 10.04
C ILE A 55 -13.47 -10.16 11.10
N GLN A 56 -12.61 -11.14 11.42
CA GLN A 56 -12.65 -11.76 12.72
C GLN A 56 -12.49 -10.57 13.64
N ASN A 57 -13.54 -10.25 14.40
CA ASN A 57 -13.46 -9.37 15.56
C ASN A 57 -12.55 -10.07 16.58
N GLY A 58 -11.27 -10.21 16.22
CA GLY A 58 -10.23 -10.79 17.02
C GLY A 58 -9.94 -9.80 18.11
N ARG A 59 -10.51 -10.05 19.28
CA ARG A 59 -10.20 -9.32 20.50
C ARG A 59 -8.68 -9.24 20.71
N PHE A 60 -7.96 -10.30 20.33
CA PHE A 60 -6.52 -10.36 20.45
C PHE A 60 -5.85 -10.21 19.08
N GLN A 61 -4.89 -9.29 18.99
CA GLN A 61 -4.06 -9.06 17.81
C GLN A 61 -2.58 -9.28 18.15
N ILE A 62 -1.84 -9.89 17.22
CA ILE A 62 -0.40 -10.13 17.37
C ILE A 62 0.35 -9.16 16.47
N PHE A 63 1.30 -8.42 17.04
CA PHE A 63 2.21 -7.52 16.33
C PHE A 63 3.63 -8.06 16.43
N ILE A 64 4.37 -8.02 15.33
CA ILE A 64 5.78 -8.45 15.28
C ILE A 64 6.60 -7.26 14.78
N ASN A 65 7.57 -6.79 15.57
CA ASN A 65 8.49 -5.75 15.14
C ASN A 65 9.65 -6.36 14.34
N PRO A 66 9.80 -6.07 13.03
CA PRO A 66 10.84 -6.65 12.21
C PRO A 66 12.22 -5.97 12.35
N ASN A 67 12.29 -4.76 12.93
CA ASN A 67 13.46 -3.88 12.78
C ASN A 67 14.48 -3.93 13.93
N ALA A 68 14.10 -4.40 15.12
CA ALA A 68 15.02 -4.55 16.25
C ALA A 68 14.50 -5.65 17.17
N ARG A 69 15.36 -6.64 17.50
CA ARG A 69 15.08 -7.82 18.35
C ARG A 69 13.63 -8.32 18.20
N ALA A 70 13.34 -9.17 17.22
CA ALA A 70 12.00 -9.68 16.85
C ALA A 70 10.96 -9.77 17.99
N ASP A 71 10.45 -8.61 18.41
CA ASP A 71 9.62 -8.48 19.59
C ASP A 71 8.20 -8.77 19.12
N THR A 72 7.57 -9.71 19.81
CA THR A 72 6.20 -10.11 19.52
C THR A 72 5.31 -9.58 20.64
N PHE A 73 4.28 -8.85 20.27
CA PHE A 73 3.30 -8.25 21.18
C PHE A 73 1.92 -8.86 20.95
N LEU A 74 1.21 -9.12 22.04
CA LEU A 74 -0.20 -9.50 22.04
C LEU A 74 -0.99 -8.30 22.59
N VAL A 75 -1.99 -7.85 21.84
CA VAL A 75 -2.81 -6.69 22.18
C VAL A 75 -4.27 -7.11 22.30
N ASP A 76 -4.87 -6.88 23.48
CA ASP A 76 -6.31 -6.97 23.68
C ASP A 76 -6.95 -5.65 23.22
N THR A 77 -7.60 -5.65 22.06
CA THR A 77 -8.24 -4.48 21.45
C THR A 77 -9.49 -4.01 22.19
N GLN A 78 -10.05 -4.84 23.08
CA GLN A 78 -11.21 -4.49 23.87
C GLN A 78 -10.82 -3.78 25.17
N THR A 79 -9.77 -4.25 25.85
CA THR A 79 -9.35 -3.67 27.14
C THR A 79 -8.10 -2.79 27.05
N GLY A 80 -7.40 -2.78 25.91
CA GLY A 80 -6.12 -2.10 25.73
C GLY A 80 -4.97 -2.70 26.53
N LYS A 81 -5.07 -3.98 26.93
CA LYS A 81 -3.98 -4.67 27.65
C LYS A 81 -2.97 -5.19 26.64
N VAL A 82 -1.69 -5.13 27.02
CA VAL A 82 -0.57 -5.53 26.16
C VAL A 82 0.29 -6.55 26.89
N TRP A 83 0.76 -7.55 26.15
CA TRP A 83 1.77 -8.50 26.60
C TRP A 83 2.91 -8.55 25.58
N GLN A 84 4.15 -8.66 26.07
CA GLN A 84 5.32 -8.92 25.25
C GLN A 84 5.74 -10.38 25.41
N LEU A 85 6.10 -11.04 24.33
CA LEU A 85 6.70 -12.36 24.38
C LEU A 85 8.17 -12.21 24.82
N THR A 86 8.48 -12.63 26.05
CA THR A 86 9.79 -12.44 26.67
C THR A 86 10.43 -13.78 26.98
N LYS A 87 11.72 -13.92 26.66
CA LYS A 87 12.56 -15.04 27.06
C LYS A 87 13.31 -14.70 28.34
N PHE A 88 13.13 -15.48 29.40
CA PHE A 88 13.78 -15.29 30.69
C PHE A 88 15.10 -16.05 30.73
N THR A 89 16.24 -15.35 30.58
CA THR A 89 17.58 -15.97 30.50
C THR A 89 18.16 -16.37 31.85
N ASP A 90 17.59 -15.86 32.93
CA ASP A 90 17.95 -16.13 34.32
C ASP A 90 17.25 -17.35 34.92
N VAL A 91 16.31 -17.96 34.17
CA VAL A 91 15.53 -19.14 34.60
C VAL A 91 16.02 -20.39 33.87
N LYS A 92 16.13 -21.51 34.59
CA LYS A 92 16.56 -22.81 34.02
C LYS A 92 15.66 -23.20 32.84
N GLY A 93 16.30 -23.49 31.70
CA GLY A 93 15.60 -23.86 30.46
C GLY A 93 15.16 -22.66 29.62
N GLU A 94 15.45 -21.44 30.08
CA GLU A 94 15.21 -20.18 29.39
C GLU A 94 13.81 -20.06 28.75
N PRO A 95 12.74 -20.18 29.55
CA PRO A 95 11.38 -20.23 29.03
C PRO A 95 10.99 -18.92 28.34
N THR A 96 10.18 -19.06 27.29
CA THR A 96 9.54 -17.94 26.59
C THR A 96 8.09 -17.85 27.04
N VAL A 97 7.69 -16.70 27.59
CA VAL A 97 6.33 -16.49 28.13
C VAL A 97 5.77 -15.12 27.75
N TRP A 98 4.45 -14.96 27.80
CA TRP A 98 3.79 -13.67 27.66
C TRP A 98 3.89 -12.88 28.96
N ASN A 99 4.75 -11.86 28.97
CA ASN A 99 4.89 -10.95 30.08
C ASN A 99 3.94 -9.76 29.90
N ARG A 100 3.13 -9.46 30.93
CA ARG A 100 2.19 -8.34 30.88
C ARG A 100 2.95 -7.02 30.96
N MET A 101 2.61 -6.07 30.08
CA MET A 101 3.17 -4.73 30.11
C MET A 101 2.23 -3.77 30.84
N ASP A 102 2.80 -2.89 31.66
CA ASP A 102 2.07 -1.78 32.24
C ASP A 102 1.86 -0.69 31.19
N ARG A 103 0.66 -0.11 31.23
CA ARG A 103 0.25 0.99 30.36
C ARG A 103 0.17 2.24 31.23
N LEU A 104 0.92 3.27 30.84
CA LEU A 104 0.92 4.57 31.51
C LEU A 104 0.20 5.55 30.57
N ASP A 105 -1.04 5.89 30.91
CA ASP A 105 -1.90 6.71 30.05
C ASP A 105 -1.76 8.22 30.32
N ASP A 106 -1.27 8.61 31.51
CA ASP A 106 -1.16 9.99 31.92
C ASP A 106 0.08 10.24 32.80
N ASP A 107 0.43 11.52 32.96
CA ASP A 107 1.60 11.96 33.71
C ASP A 107 1.54 11.58 35.20
N LYS A 108 0.34 11.48 35.78
CA LYS A 108 0.17 11.11 37.18
C LYS A 108 0.51 9.63 37.37
N GLN A 109 0.01 8.75 36.50
CA GLN A 109 0.35 7.33 36.50
C GLN A 109 1.85 7.12 36.28
N ALA A 110 2.44 7.87 35.33
CA ALA A 110 3.88 7.82 35.09
C ALA A 110 4.66 8.26 36.34
N PHE A 111 4.28 9.36 36.96
CA PHE A 111 4.92 9.86 38.18
C PHE A 111 4.83 8.85 39.33
N GLU A 112 3.65 8.25 39.57
CA GLU A 112 3.47 7.20 40.58
C GLU A 112 4.33 5.97 40.29
N PHE A 113 4.39 5.55 39.03
CA PHE A 113 5.23 4.43 38.59
C PHE A 113 6.71 4.70 38.89
N PHE A 114 7.20 5.92 38.61
CA PHE A 114 8.59 6.30 38.91
C PHE A 114 8.87 6.41 40.40
N LEU A 115 7.92 6.87 41.22
CA LEU A 115 8.06 6.86 42.68
C LEU A 115 8.20 5.43 43.22
N GLN A 116 7.45 4.49 42.66
CA GLN A 116 7.46 3.09 43.11
C GLN A 116 8.74 2.34 42.70
N HIS A 117 9.25 2.58 41.49
CA HIS A 117 10.38 1.82 40.94
C HIS A 117 11.73 2.52 41.10
N GLY A 118 11.72 3.81 41.45
CA GLY A 118 12.91 4.66 41.50
C GLY A 118 13.39 5.08 40.10
N ILE A 119 14.12 6.18 40.06
CA ILE A 119 14.88 6.58 38.87
C ILE A 119 16.24 5.90 38.98
N LYS A 120 16.64 5.15 37.94
CA LYS A 120 18.00 4.60 37.89
C LYS A 120 18.98 5.77 37.98
N GLU A 121 19.79 5.80 39.03
CA GLU A 121 20.88 6.76 39.13
C GLU A 121 21.76 6.61 37.89
N THR A 122 21.89 7.68 37.12
CA THR A 122 22.85 7.72 36.04
C THR A 122 24.23 7.58 36.65
N GLU A 123 24.89 6.47 36.31
CA GLU A 123 26.27 6.21 36.70
C GLU A 123 27.10 7.45 36.34
N LYS A 124 27.66 8.11 37.37
CA LYS A 124 28.50 9.29 37.21
C LYS A 124 29.59 8.94 36.19
N PRO A 125 29.81 9.74 35.12
CA PRO A 125 30.78 9.39 34.10
C PRO A 125 32.12 9.10 34.74
N ALA A 126 32.64 7.89 34.49
CA ALA A 126 33.90 7.43 35.06
C ALA A 126 34.97 8.49 34.78
N THR A 127 35.56 9.02 35.85
CA THR A 127 36.72 9.92 35.72
C THR A 127 37.81 9.10 35.04
N PRO A 128 38.38 9.55 33.91
CA PRO A 128 39.48 8.82 33.30
C PRO A 128 40.63 8.79 34.29
N THR A 129 40.99 7.61 34.77
CA THR A 129 42.24 7.40 35.51
C THR A 129 43.37 7.70 34.53
N GLN A 130 44.07 8.82 34.74
CA GLN A 130 45.33 9.12 34.08
C GLN A 130 46.46 8.28 34.65
#